data_AF-A0A963UNQ7-F1
#
_entry.id   AF-A0A963UNQ7-F1
#
_cell.length_a   1.000
_cell.length_b   1.000
_cell.length_c   1.000
_cell.angle_alpha   90.00
_cell.angle_beta   90.00
_cell.angle_gamma   90.00
#
_symmetry.space_group_name_H-M   'P 1'
#
loop_
_entity.id
_entity.type
_entity.pdbx_description
1 polymer ?
#
loop_
_entity_poly.entity_id
_entity_poly.type
_entity_poly.pdbx_seq_one_letter_code
_entity_poly.pdbx_strand_id
1 'polypeptide(L)'
;ALRITPWRMILIEGAAGAPSIPGLITDPADPMLRVTACTGAPGCPQALIATRSLARRLAPGLGTHLHVSGCAKGCAHPGPAPLTLVGRADGTVDLIRNGTAADLPSRTGLAPASLTALPALLTETDHAP
;
A
#
# COMPACT_ATOMS: atom_id res chain seq x y z
N ALA A 1 -11.73 26.69 6.72
CA ALA A 1 -11.36 25.81 7.85
C ALA A 1 -10.43 24.69 7.37
N LEU A 2 -9.89 23.89 8.30
CA LEU A 2 -9.08 22.69 7.99
C LEU A 2 -9.88 21.43 8.35
N ARG A 3 -9.96 20.46 7.42
CA ARG A 3 -10.69 19.19 7.61
C ARG A 3 -9.83 18.00 7.23
N ILE A 4 -9.92 16.93 8.03
CA ILE A 4 -9.36 15.62 7.68
C ILE A 4 -10.38 14.83 6.86
N THR A 5 -9.90 14.15 5.82
CA THR A 5 -10.75 13.33 4.95
C THR A 5 -10.50 11.82 5.17
N PRO A 6 -11.47 10.95 4.83
CA PRO A 6 -11.28 9.50 4.87
C PRO A 6 -10.13 8.98 4.01
N TRP A 7 -9.73 9.72 2.96
CA TRP A 7 -8.67 9.36 2.02
C TRP A 7 -7.27 9.80 2.43
N ARG A 8 -7.05 10.12 3.71
CA ARG A 8 -5.76 10.60 4.25
C ARG A 8 -5.29 11.91 3.59
N MET A 9 -6.23 12.73 3.14
CA MET A 9 -5.98 14.08 2.63
C MET A 9 -6.50 15.11 3.62
N ILE A 10 -5.95 16.33 3.54
CA ILE A 10 -6.40 17.50 4.29
C ILE A 10 -7.07 18.46 3.32
N LEU A 11 -8.31 18.84 3.58
CA LEU A 11 -8.99 19.92 2.87
C LEU A 11 -8.76 21.24 3.61
N ILE A 12 -8.23 22.24 2.91
CA ILE A 12 -8.03 23.60 3.42
C ILE A 12 -8.94 24.53 2.64
N GLU A 13 -10.07 24.91 3.24
CA GLU A 13 -11.03 25.81 2.58
C GLU A 13 -10.47 27.23 2.53
N GLY A 14 -10.62 27.90 1.37
CA GLY A 14 -10.15 29.27 1.15
C GLY A 14 -8.65 29.40 0.86
N ALA A 15 -7.92 28.28 0.72
CA ALA A 15 -6.53 28.32 0.27
C ALA A 15 -6.45 28.70 -1.21
N ALA A 16 -5.59 29.66 -1.56
CA ALA A 16 -5.32 30.04 -2.95
C ALA A 16 -4.40 29.03 -3.68
N GLY A 17 -3.79 28.11 -2.95
CA GLY A 17 -2.91 27.07 -3.45
C GLY A 17 -2.47 26.13 -2.33
N ALA A 18 -1.87 24.99 -2.68
CA ALA A 18 -1.34 24.07 -1.68
C ALA A 18 -0.15 24.70 -0.94
N PRO A 19 -0.10 24.66 0.40
CA PRO A 19 1.03 25.21 1.14
C PRO A 19 2.28 24.36 0.94
N SER A 20 3.44 25.01 0.81
CA SER A 20 4.73 24.32 0.71
C SER A 20 5.17 23.83 2.10
N ILE A 21 4.62 22.69 2.52
CA ILE A 21 4.95 22.04 3.80
C ILE A 21 5.84 20.82 3.51
N PRO A 22 7.03 20.71 4.11
CA PRO A 22 7.88 19.54 3.94
C PRO A 22 7.14 18.24 4.28
N GLY A 23 7.16 17.27 3.36
CA GLY A 23 6.50 15.98 3.51
C GLY A 23 4.99 15.96 3.20
N LEU A 24 4.38 17.11 2.88
CA LEU A 24 3.04 17.15 2.30
C LEU A 24 3.14 16.84 0.80
N ILE A 25 2.38 15.85 0.34
CA ILE A 25 2.29 15.52 -1.08
C ILE A 25 1.38 16.56 -1.74
N THR A 26 1.96 17.37 -2.63
CA THR A 26 1.23 18.39 -3.42
C THR A 26 1.33 18.15 -4.93
N ASP A 27 2.24 17.29 -5.37
CA ASP A 27 2.35 16.87 -6.77
C ASP A 27 1.33 15.75 -7.05
N PRO A 28 0.36 15.93 -7.98
CA PRO A 28 -0.59 14.88 -8.35
C PRO A 28 0.07 13.66 -9.00
N ALA A 29 1.32 13.75 -9.47
CA ALA A 29 2.06 12.64 -10.04
C ALA A 29 2.84 11.82 -8.99
N ASP A 30 2.86 12.25 -7.73
CA ASP A 30 3.66 11.61 -6.67
C ASP A 30 3.31 10.11 -6.55
N PRO A 31 4.31 9.21 -6.62
CA PRO A 31 4.09 7.77 -6.56
C PRO A 31 3.39 7.29 -5.29
N MET A 32 3.52 8.01 -4.18
CA MET A 32 2.86 7.67 -2.93
C MET A 32 1.33 7.73 -3.02
N LEU A 33 0.77 8.49 -3.97
CA LEU A 33 -0.67 8.52 -4.22
C LEU A 33 -1.20 7.20 -4.80
N ARG A 34 -0.32 6.32 -5.30
CA ARG A 34 -0.67 4.98 -5.78
C ARG A 34 -0.59 3.90 -4.70
N VAL A 35 -0.34 4.26 -3.43
CA VAL A 35 -0.17 3.28 -2.36
C VAL A 35 -1.07 3.57 -1.16
N THR A 36 -1.84 2.58 -0.76
CA THR A 36 -2.59 2.59 0.50
C THR A 36 -1.98 1.60 1.47
N ALA A 37 -1.69 2.03 2.70
CA ALA A 37 -1.13 1.16 3.74
C ALA A 37 -1.79 1.40 5.09
N CYS A 38 -2.10 0.31 5.80
CA CYS A 38 -2.57 0.40 7.18
C CYS A 38 -1.43 0.82 8.13
N THR A 39 -1.73 0.99 9.42
CA THR A 39 -0.72 1.39 10.42
C THR A 39 0.48 0.43 10.43
N GLY A 40 0.23 -0.88 10.31
CA GLY A 40 1.28 -1.89 10.32
C GLY A 40 1.97 -2.03 11.68
N ALA A 41 2.94 -2.94 11.75
CA ALA A 41 3.79 -3.09 12.92
C ALA A 41 4.78 -1.91 13.02
N PRO A 42 5.16 -1.48 14.25
CA PRO A 42 4.66 -1.97 15.55
C PRO A 42 3.36 -1.27 16.01
N GLY A 43 2.84 -0.28 15.27
CA GLY A 43 1.70 0.54 15.69
C GLY A 43 0.33 -0.16 15.69
N CYS A 44 0.24 -1.37 15.12
CA CYS A 44 -0.94 -2.22 15.18
C CYS A 44 -0.51 -3.60 15.72
N PRO A 45 -1.04 -4.06 16.87
CA PRO A 45 -0.64 -5.34 17.48
C PRO A 45 -1.11 -6.57 16.69
N GLN A 46 -1.93 -6.36 15.66
CA GLN A 46 -2.45 -7.41 14.78
C GLN A 46 -1.66 -7.49 13.47
N ALA A 47 -0.82 -6.49 13.20
CA ALA A 47 -0.04 -6.46 11.97
C ALA A 47 1.20 -7.33 12.11
N LEU A 48 1.45 -8.13 11.07
CA LEU A 48 2.56 -9.08 11.01
C LEU A 48 3.79 -8.48 10.30
N ILE A 49 3.65 -7.29 9.69
CA ILE A 49 4.73 -6.60 8.96
C ILE A 49 4.68 -5.07 9.14
N ALA A 50 5.80 -4.41 8.89
CA ALA A 50 5.93 -2.94 8.85
C ALA A 50 5.45 -2.33 7.52
N THR A 51 4.13 -2.20 7.35
CA THR A 51 3.45 -1.83 6.08
C THR A 51 3.90 -0.50 5.49
N ARG A 52 3.92 0.60 6.26
CA ARG A 52 4.22 1.95 5.75
C ARG A 52 5.64 2.07 5.22
N SER A 53 6.58 1.33 5.81
CA SER A 53 7.97 1.30 5.34
C SER A 53 8.09 0.59 4.00
N LEU A 54 7.39 -0.54 3.85
CA LEU A 54 7.35 -1.32 2.62
C LEU A 54 6.66 -0.53 1.50
N ALA A 55 5.51 0.08 1.80
CA ALA A 55 4.77 0.94 0.89
C ALA A 55 5.64 2.05 0.29
N ARG A 56 6.41 2.77 1.12
CA ARG A 56 7.32 3.83 0.64
C ARG A 56 8.41 3.31 -0.28
N ARG A 57 8.97 2.13 0.01
CA ARG A 57 10.01 1.52 -0.85
C ARG A 57 9.47 1.09 -2.21
N LEU A 58 8.22 0.62 -2.26
CA LEU A 58 7.62 0.10 -3.49
C LEU A 58 6.99 1.19 -4.37
N ALA A 59 6.51 2.29 -3.78
CA ALA A 59 5.77 3.34 -4.48
C ALA A 59 6.40 3.79 -5.82
N PRO A 60 7.72 4.06 -5.93
CA PRO A 60 8.32 4.57 -7.16
C PRO A 60 8.20 3.63 -8.36
N GLY A 61 8.10 2.31 -8.14
CA GLY A 61 8.08 1.29 -9.19
C GLY A 61 6.69 0.88 -9.68
N LEU A 62 5.62 1.54 -9.22
CA LEU A 62 4.25 1.10 -9.48
C LEU A 62 3.59 1.87 -10.63
N GLY A 63 3.03 1.12 -11.59
CA GLY A 63 2.11 1.63 -12.60
C GLY A 63 0.62 1.52 -12.24
N THR A 64 0.29 0.90 -11.09
CA THR A 64 -1.09 0.70 -10.63
C THR A 64 -1.19 0.90 -9.11
N HIS A 65 -2.40 0.88 -8.57
CA HIS A 65 -2.63 1.03 -7.14
C HIS A 65 -2.21 -0.24 -6.37
N LEU A 66 -1.50 -0.04 -5.26
CA LEU A 66 -1.06 -1.07 -4.34
C LEU A 66 -1.66 -0.84 -2.95
N HIS A 67 -2.30 -1.86 -2.42
CA HIS A 67 -2.65 -1.96 -1.01
C HIS A 67 -1.60 -2.79 -0.26
N VAL A 68 -1.00 -2.25 0.80
CA VAL A 68 -0.12 -2.98 1.72
C VAL A 68 -0.83 -3.15 3.08
N SER A 69 -1.29 -4.37 3.33
CA SER A 69 -2.01 -4.75 4.54
C SER A 69 -1.13 -5.55 5.50
N GLY A 70 -1.17 -5.20 6.79
CA GLY A 70 -0.41 -5.90 7.82
C GLY A 70 -1.00 -7.25 8.23
N CYS A 71 -2.27 -7.49 7.91
CA CYS A 71 -3.01 -8.73 8.19
C CYS A 71 -4.23 -8.82 7.27
N ALA A 72 -4.99 -9.91 7.35
CA ALA A 72 -6.17 -10.14 6.50
C ALA A 72 -7.34 -9.15 6.70
N LYS A 73 -7.34 -8.33 7.77
CA LYS A 73 -8.43 -7.37 8.05
C LYS A 73 -8.60 -6.27 7.00
N GLY A 74 -7.53 -5.95 6.25
CA GLY A 74 -7.60 -4.97 5.16
C GLY A 74 -7.98 -3.54 5.56
N CYS A 75 -7.76 -3.11 6.81
CA CYS A 75 -8.40 -1.91 7.38
C CYS A 75 -8.19 -0.61 6.60
N ALA A 76 -7.08 -0.45 5.88
CA ALA A 76 -6.81 0.77 5.11
C ALA A 76 -7.50 0.80 3.74
N HIS A 77 -7.87 -0.37 3.21
CA HIS A 77 -8.57 -0.53 1.95
C HIS A 77 -9.39 -1.82 1.99
N PRO A 78 -10.62 -1.80 2.56
CA PRO A 78 -11.42 -3.01 2.75
C PRO A 78 -11.93 -3.63 1.44
N GLY A 79 -12.04 -2.83 0.38
CA GLY A 79 -12.45 -3.29 -0.95
C GLY A 79 -11.30 -3.95 -1.73
N PRO A 80 -11.58 -4.43 -2.96
CA PRO A 80 -10.55 -4.97 -3.82
C PRO A 80 -9.57 -3.88 -4.29
N ALA A 81 -8.32 -4.26 -4.50
CA ALA A 81 -7.30 -3.45 -5.16
C ALA A 81 -6.62 -4.25 -6.28
N PRO A 82 -6.06 -3.57 -7.31
CA PRO A 82 -5.33 -4.25 -8.39
C PRO A 82 -4.21 -5.13 -7.85
N LEU A 83 -3.46 -4.62 -6.86
CA LEU A 83 -2.45 -5.35 -6.13
C LEU A 83 -2.68 -5.19 -4.63
N THR A 84 -2.68 -6.31 -3.90
CA THR A 84 -2.74 -6.32 -2.44
C THR A 84 -1.61 -7.20 -1.90
N LEU A 85 -0.78 -6.65 -1.01
CA LEU A 85 0.20 -7.39 -0.23
C LEU A 85 -0.32 -7.60 1.19
N VAL A 86 -0.25 -8.83 1.70
CA VAL A 86 -0.73 -9.18 3.05
C VAL A 86 0.39 -9.82 3.86
N GLY A 87 0.66 -9.28 5.05
CA GLY A 87 1.68 -9.82 5.96
C GLY A 87 1.37 -11.23 6.47
N ARG A 88 2.42 -12.02 6.67
CA ARG A 88 2.41 -13.37 7.25
C ARG A 88 3.23 -13.42 8.54
N ALA A 89 2.97 -14.44 9.36
CA ALA A 89 3.60 -14.59 10.67
C ALA A 89 5.12 -14.82 10.60
N ASP A 90 5.61 -15.36 9.49
CA ASP A 90 7.04 -15.56 9.19
C ASP A 90 7.74 -14.27 8.68
N GLY A 91 7.04 -13.14 8.64
CA GLY A 91 7.56 -11.86 8.16
C GLY A 91 7.56 -11.69 6.63
N THR A 92 7.09 -12.69 5.90
CA THR A 92 6.89 -12.61 4.44
C THR A 92 5.53 -12.00 4.10
N VAL A 93 5.24 -11.85 2.79
CA VAL A 93 3.94 -11.35 2.31
C VAL A 93 3.34 -12.24 1.23
N ASP A 94 2.03 -12.32 1.25
CA ASP A 94 1.23 -12.87 0.15
C ASP A 94 0.85 -11.76 -0.83
N LEU A 95 0.77 -12.10 -2.13
CA LEU A 95 0.33 -11.21 -3.20
C LEU A 95 -1.04 -11.68 -3.72
N ILE A 96 -2.03 -10.80 -3.61
CA ILE A 96 -3.37 -10.95 -4.14
C ILE A 96 -3.53 -9.95 -5.29
N ARG A 97 -4.16 -10.39 -6.39
CA ARG A 97 -4.44 -9.55 -7.57
C ARG A 97 -5.93 -9.34 -7.70
N ASN A 98 -6.35 -8.10 -7.98
CA ASN A 98 -7.76 -7.72 -8.15
C ASN A 98 -8.67 -8.19 -7.01
N GLY A 99 -8.18 -8.11 -5.76
CA GLY A 99 -8.83 -8.69 -4.60
C GLY A 99 -8.55 -7.95 -3.30
N THR A 100 -9.23 -8.36 -2.25
CA THR A 100 -9.14 -7.84 -0.89
C THR A 100 -7.96 -8.47 -0.13
N ALA A 101 -7.69 -8.01 1.09
CA ALA A 101 -6.66 -8.62 1.95
C ALA A 101 -7.05 -10.00 2.52
N ALA A 102 -8.31 -10.43 2.34
CA ALA A 102 -8.83 -11.70 2.84
C ALA A 102 -8.98 -12.77 1.76
N ASP A 103 -8.74 -12.41 0.49
CA ASP A 103 -8.92 -13.32 -0.64
C ASP A 103 -7.73 -14.29 -0.78
N LEU A 104 -7.91 -15.32 -1.60
CA LEU A 104 -6.84 -16.28 -1.89
C LEU A 104 -5.69 -15.59 -2.64
N PRO A 105 -4.44 -15.80 -2.20
CA PRO A 105 -3.29 -15.19 -2.85
C PRO A 105 -2.90 -15.89 -4.14
N SER A 106 -2.52 -15.08 -5.13
CA SER A 106 -1.90 -15.56 -6.38
C SER A 106 -0.48 -16.08 -6.15
N ARG A 107 0.27 -15.46 -5.22
CA ARG A 107 1.59 -15.94 -4.79
C ARG A 107 1.77 -15.77 -3.30
N THR A 108 2.52 -16.67 -2.68
CA THR A 108 2.71 -16.68 -1.23
C THR A 108 4.17 -16.57 -0.83
N GLY A 109 4.41 -16.18 0.43
CA GLY A 109 5.74 -16.29 1.03
C GLY A 109 6.81 -15.36 0.46
N LEU A 110 6.41 -14.25 -0.17
CA LEU A 110 7.36 -13.32 -0.81
C LEU A 110 8.11 -12.52 0.25
N ALA A 111 9.44 -12.57 0.22
CA ALA A 111 10.26 -11.73 1.08
C ALA A 111 10.09 -10.24 0.70
N PRO A 112 9.80 -9.33 1.65
CA PRO A 112 9.61 -7.91 1.35
C PRO A 112 10.80 -7.24 0.66
N ALA A 113 12.02 -7.73 0.92
CA ALA A 113 13.24 -7.24 0.28
C ALA A 113 13.26 -7.56 -1.23
N SER A 114 12.83 -8.75 -1.63
CA SER A 114 12.79 -9.19 -3.02
C SER A 114 11.85 -8.36 -3.88
N LEU A 115 10.74 -7.87 -3.30
CA LEU A 115 9.78 -7.00 -3.99
C LEU A 115 10.37 -5.63 -4.35
N THR A 116 11.34 -5.15 -3.55
CA THR A 116 12.03 -3.88 -3.84
C THR A 116 13.11 -4.08 -4.90
N ALA A 117 13.80 -5.24 -4.88
CA ALA A 117 14.84 -5.57 -5.85
C ALA A 117 14.29 -5.93 -7.24
N LEU A 118 13.10 -6.56 -7.29
CA LEU A 118 12.47 -7.03 -8.53
C LEU A 118 11.00 -6.59 -8.57
N PRO A 119 10.70 -5.33 -8.91
CA PRO A 119 9.32 -4.83 -8.98
C PRO A 119 8.44 -5.60 -9.98
N ALA A 120 9.06 -6.23 -10.99
CA ALA A 120 8.38 -7.09 -11.96
C ALA A 120 7.58 -8.22 -11.29
N LEU A 121 8.00 -8.70 -10.11
CA LEU A 121 7.25 -9.67 -9.33
C LEU A 121 5.83 -9.18 -9.01
N LEU A 122 5.60 -7.88 -8.88
CA LEU A 122 4.28 -7.32 -8.64
C LEU A 122 3.45 -7.24 -9.92
N THR A 123 4.05 -7.23 -11.10
CA THR A 123 3.37 -7.01 -12.39
C THR A 123 3.30 -8.25 -13.28
N GLU A 124 4.11 -9.27 -13.02
CA GLU A 124 4.05 -10.55 -13.72
C GLU A 124 2.73 -11.27 -13.42
N THR A 125 1.78 -11.22 -14.35
CA THR A 125 0.69 -12.17 -14.42
C THR A 125 1.29 -13.55 -14.63
N ASP A 126 0.96 -14.52 -13.77
CA ASP A 126 1.27 -15.92 -14.05
C ASP A 126 0.75 -16.23 -15.45
N HIS A 127 1.67 -16.48 -16.39
CA HIS A 127 1.33 -17.14 -17.63
C HIS A 127 0.92 -18.56 -17.25
N ALA A 128 -0.37 -18.80 -17.07
CA ALA A 128 -0.91 -20.15 -17.16
C ALA A 128 -0.74 -20.59 -18.64
N PRO A 129 -0.15 -21.76 -18.92
CA PRO A 129 -0.13 -22.34 -20.26
C PRO A 129 -1.54 -22.68 -20.77
#